data_AF-A0A3P3ELA1-F1
#
_entry.id   AF-A0A3P3ELA1-F1
#
_cell.length_a   1.000
_cell.length_b   1.000
_cell.length_c   1.000
_cell.angle_alpha   90.00
_cell.angle_beta   90.00
_cell.angle_gamma   90.00
#
_symmetry.space_group_name_H-M   'P 1'
#
loop_
_entity.id
_entity.type
_entity.pdbx_description
1 polymer ?
#
loop_
_entity_poly.entity_id
_entity_poly.type
_entity_poly.pdbx_seq_one_letter_code
_entity_poly.pdbx_strand_id
1 'polypeptide(L)'
;MKSHLCFSSARWRIGSVALAAALASCSTIGTWRPFAAPVAAPAAAHSTPPPPALPPPASTPSAGVEPGQSPPAPSAAAASSPASGNIAGRARTFSTRLATYTSVGFDLVPGWRQDDFSESWPAFLGSCKVLTGRGAEWRQVCDRARSVGRNNDVAIRNFFEREFSAYQIRDDDRRPDGVVTGYFEPEIAGSRQYEPPNIYPVYAQPQDMLFADARKLPAGNGVVAARVKGRNVAVQGGLSTRDMGAPGLYALDLSSITRDTLDRKVRLRIEGNRLLPYFTREEIETKGAPNAKVLAFVSSATALYEMQIQGSGRIRLNNGEVIRVAYAEQNGQPFRPSLAQSASGKARSPVKVRGSSIELELDDGDEDDGVDGDTDVSVIRTRGFTLALPKTSGAVMVPGRRNAGKATGSGIKDPSYVFFKEASAMAGGPVGAFGVPLSAGRSIAVDPRSTPLGYPVFVSTRAPGSGAPMRRLTIAQDTGGAIRGAVRADYFFGNGQQAATQARRMKERGQLWILLPRGLAVAAAASSTIRTRGGAVGADLPECLVPAEDSCVND
;
A
#
# COMPACT_ATOMS: atom_id res chain seq x y z
N MET A 1 16.42 54.05 9.04
CA MET A 1 16.31 55.25 9.90
C MET A 1 14.85 55.69 9.82
N LYS A 2 14.02 55.44 10.85
CA LYS A 2 13.54 56.47 11.82
C LYS A 2 13.05 57.74 11.08
N SER A 3 11.82 58.26 11.19
CA SER A 3 10.83 58.19 12.27
C SER A 3 9.50 58.85 11.82
N HIS A 4 8.44 58.57 12.59
CA HIS A 4 7.19 59.29 12.83
C HIS A 4 7.11 60.80 12.52
N LEU A 5 5.90 61.27 12.18
CA LEU A 5 5.27 62.45 12.78
C LEU A 5 3.73 62.42 12.64
N CYS A 6 3.09 63.11 13.59
CA CYS A 6 1.71 62.97 14.08
C CYS A 6 1.01 64.33 13.99
N PHE A 7 -0.30 64.37 13.71
CA PHE A 7 -1.27 65.47 13.96
C PHE A 7 -2.67 64.81 13.87
N SER A 8 -3.74 65.12 14.62
CA SER A 8 -4.05 66.26 15.47
C SER A 8 -5.11 65.88 16.52
N SER A 9 -4.96 66.50 17.68
CA SER A 9 -5.89 66.79 18.79
C SER A 9 -7.41 66.84 18.55
N ALA A 10 -8.19 66.31 19.51
CA ALA A 10 -9.23 67.07 20.23
C ALA A 10 -9.61 66.40 21.56
N ARG A 11 -9.65 67.24 22.60
CA ARG A 11 -9.93 67.07 24.04
C ARG A 11 -11.45 67.35 24.27
N TRP A 12 -12.22 66.90 25.28
CA TRP A 12 -12.02 66.87 26.75
C TRP A 12 -13.20 66.19 27.50
N ARG A 13 -12.87 65.48 28.61
CA ARG A 13 -13.49 65.40 29.98
C ARG A 13 -14.95 64.89 30.13
N ILE A 14 -15.39 64.10 31.13
CA ILE A 14 -15.14 63.92 32.59
C ILE A 14 -15.53 62.44 32.93
N GLY A 15 -14.71 61.57 33.55
CA GLY A 15 -14.57 61.28 35.01
C GLY A 15 -15.81 60.58 35.63
N SER A 16 -15.81 59.49 36.43
CA SER A 16 -14.81 58.67 37.12
C SER A 16 -15.53 57.51 37.88
N VAL A 17 -14.89 56.33 38.05
CA VAL A 17 -14.91 55.43 39.24
C VAL A 17 -16.24 54.71 39.62
N ALA A 18 -16.32 53.49 40.15
CA ALA A 18 -15.54 52.25 40.18
C ALA A 18 -16.41 51.16 40.91
N LEU A 19 -16.16 49.89 40.58
CA LEU A 19 -16.13 48.69 41.44
C LEU A 19 -17.35 48.18 42.27
N ALA A 20 -17.47 46.83 42.24
CA ALA A 20 -18.06 45.90 43.23
C ALA A 20 -19.58 45.76 43.26
N ALA A 21 -20.21 44.66 43.67
CA ALA A 21 -19.94 43.23 43.77
C ALA A 21 -21.25 42.60 44.31
N ALA A 22 -21.42 41.29 44.11
CA ALA A 22 -22.17 40.36 44.99
C ALA A 22 -23.72 40.30 45.01
N LEU A 23 -24.19 39.09 44.64
CA LEU A 23 -25.06 38.17 45.41
C LEU A 23 -26.58 38.35 45.55
N ALA A 24 -27.24 37.20 45.27
CA ALA A 24 -28.31 36.52 46.02
C ALA A 24 -29.80 36.84 45.77
N SER A 25 -30.47 35.81 45.20
CA SER A 25 -31.65 35.06 45.68
C SER A 25 -32.95 35.76 46.12
N CYS A 26 -34.08 35.31 45.55
CA CYS A 26 -35.22 34.58 46.18
C CYS A 26 -36.43 34.55 45.22
N SER A 27 -36.97 33.37 44.86
CA SER A 27 -38.13 32.64 45.48
C SER A 27 -39.48 33.35 45.21
N THR A 28 -40.54 32.74 44.69
CA THR A 28 -41.38 31.65 45.27
C THR A 28 -42.41 31.13 44.22
N ILE A 29 -42.62 29.82 44.06
CA ILE A 29 -43.71 28.93 44.57
C ILE A 29 -45.12 29.15 43.98
N GLY A 30 -45.69 28.07 43.39
CA GLY A 30 -47.12 27.88 43.14
C GLY A 30 -47.44 26.43 42.78
N THR A 31 -48.41 25.83 43.46
CA THR A 31 -48.60 24.40 43.76
C THR A 31 -49.85 23.75 43.12
N TRP A 32 -49.76 22.43 42.84
CA TRP A 32 -50.79 21.34 42.98
C TRP A 32 -51.89 21.06 41.90
N ARG A 33 -51.71 19.93 41.16
CA ARG A 33 -52.51 18.64 41.02
C ARG A 33 -54.06 18.65 40.82
N PRO A 34 -54.74 17.51 40.44
CA PRO A 34 -54.57 16.47 39.39
C PRO A 34 -55.93 15.95 38.76
N PHE A 35 -55.96 14.70 38.19
CA PHE A 35 -57.09 13.84 37.69
C PHE A 35 -57.42 13.93 36.18
N ALA A 36 -57.71 12.87 35.39
CA ALA A 36 -57.88 11.42 35.57
C ALA A 36 -57.72 10.67 34.20
N ALA A 37 -57.41 9.38 34.23
CA ALA A 37 -57.66 8.38 33.17
C ALA A 37 -58.69 7.35 33.74
N PRO A 38 -59.03 6.18 33.13
CA PRO A 38 -59.06 5.69 31.73
C PRO A 38 -60.42 5.03 31.36
N VAL A 39 -60.69 4.61 30.11
CA VAL A 39 -61.66 3.51 29.81
C VAL A 39 -61.26 2.71 28.55
N ALA A 40 -61.47 1.40 28.64
CA ALA A 40 -61.06 0.31 27.77
C ALA A 40 -61.97 0.00 26.55
N ALA A 41 -61.52 -0.98 25.77
CA ALA A 41 -62.06 -1.59 24.55
C ALA A 41 -63.47 -2.22 24.65
N PRO A 42 -64.02 -2.70 23.51
CA PRO A 42 -64.24 -4.15 23.39
C PRO A 42 -63.88 -4.76 22.01
N ALA A 43 -63.97 -6.09 21.95
CA ALA A 43 -63.48 -6.98 20.89
C ALA A 43 -64.61 -7.72 20.12
N ALA A 44 -64.21 -8.34 18.99
CA ALA A 44 -64.79 -9.48 18.23
C ALA A 44 -66.03 -9.17 17.31
N ALA A 45 -66.27 -9.78 16.13
CA ALA A 45 -65.76 -11.02 15.52
C ALA A 45 -66.09 -11.14 13.98
N HIS A 46 -65.43 -12.12 13.32
CA HIS A 46 -65.78 -12.89 12.08
C HIS A 46 -65.71 -12.21 10.69
N SER A 47 -65.03 -12.74 9.64
CA SER A 47 -65.33 -14.02 8.95
C SER A 47 -64.25 -14.47 7.91
N THR A 48 -63.98 -15.78 7.88
CA THR A 48 -63.65 -16.72 6.75
C THR A 48 -62.44 -16.55 5.77
N PRO A 49 -61.63 -17.63 5.57
CA PRO A 49 -60.71 -17.81 4.43
C PRO A 49 -61.17 -18.89 3.41
N PRO A 50 -60.69 -18.88 2.15
CA PRO A 50 -60.96 -19.95 1.16
C PRO A 50 -59.93 -21.11 1.15
N PRO A 51 -60.27 -22.29 0.59
CA PRO A 51 -59.59 -23.58 0.79
C PRO A 51 -58.43 -23.88 -0.18
N PRO A 52 -57.61 -24.93 0.10
CA PRO A 52 -56.44 -25.31 -0.70
C PRO A 52 -56.76 -26.25 -1.87
N ALA A 53 -55.99 -26.14 -2.96
CA ALA A 53 -56.06 -27.03 -4.12
C ALA A 53 -55.16 -28.28 -3.95
N LEU A 54 -55.70 -29.44 -4.31
CA LEU A 54 -55.07 -30.77 -4.28
C LEU A 54 -54.14 -31.02 -5.48
N PRO A 55 -53.12 -31.90 -5.34
CA PRO A 55 -52.20 -32.29 -6.43
C PRO A 55 -52.70 -33.52 -7.22
N PRO A 56 -52.34 -33.68 -8.51
CA PRO A 56 -52.53 -34.93 -9.24
C PRO A 56 -51.41 -35.97 -8.98
N PRO A 57 -51.69 -37.27 -9.22
CA PRO A 57 -50.97 -38.38 -8.61
C PRO A 57 -49.74 -38.89 -9.37
N ALA A 58 -48.88 -39.57 -8.61
CA ALA A 58 -47.72 -40.34 -9.06
C ALA A 58 -48.12 -41.54 -9.94
N SER A 59 -47.30 -41.83 -10.95
CA SER A 59 -47.34 -43.07 -11.75
C SER A 59 -46.07 -43.88 -11.48
N THR A 60 -46.25 -45.16 -11.20
CA THR A 60 -45.26 -46.20 -10.90
C THR A 60 -44.44 -46.65 -12.11
N PRO A 61 -43.31 -47.36 -11.92
CA PRO A 61 -42.33 -47.67 -12.95
C PRO A 61 -42.69 -48.94 -13.74
N SER A 62 -42.17 -49.07 -14.96
CA SER A 62 -42.13 -50.34 -15.68
C SER A 62 -40.75 -50.57 -16.28
N ALA A 63 -40.30 -51.81 -16.12
CA ALA A 63 -38.97 -52.32 -16.40
C ALA A 63 -38.79 -52.71 -17.87
N GLY A 64 -37.58 -52.44 -18.38
CA GLY A 64 -36.71 -53.32 -19.18
C GLY A 64 -37.24 -53.96 -20.47
N VAL A 65 -36.68 -53.55 -21.61
CA VAL A 65 -36.24 -54.43 -22.71
C VAL A 65 -35.03 -53.79 -23.44
N GLU A 66 -33.89 -54.47 -23.43
CA GLU A 66 -32.77 -54.37 -24.38
C GLU A 66 -32.93 -55.50 -25.44
N PRO A 67 -32.15 -55.60 -26.55
CA PRO A 67 -31.17 -54.68 -27.13
C PRO A 67 -31.32 -54.50 -28.67
N GLY A 68 -30.68 -53.47 -29.22
CA GLY A 68 -30.56 -53.29 -30.68
C GLY A 68 -29.38 -52.38 -31.03
N GLN A 69 -28.25 -52.98 -31.38
CA GLN A 69 -27.00 -52.32 -31.77
C GLN A 69 -27.17 -51.49 -33.05
N SER A 70 -26.53 -50.31 -33.07
CA SER A 70 -26.25 -49.52 -34.26
C SER A 70 -24.90 -48.79 -34.10
N PRO A 71 -24.18 -48.52 -35.21
CA PRO A 71 -22.71 -48.47 -35.29
C PRO A 71 -22.06 -47.17 -34.79
N PRO A 72 -20.72 -47.12 -34.58
CA PRO A 72 -20.09 -46.03 -33.85
C PRO A 72 -19.98 -44.76 -34.70
N ALA A 73 -20.47 -43.65 -34.15
CA ALA A 73 -20.15 -42.31 -34.63
C ALA A 73 -18.70 -41.96 -34.25
N PRO A 74 -17.97 -41.19 -35.08
CA PRO A 74 -16.55 -40.95 -34.90
C PRO A 74 -16.27 -40.13 -33.65
N SER A 75 -15.18 -40.50 -32.97
CA SER A 75 -14.57 -39.78 -31.86
C SER A 75 -14.33 -38.31 -32.23
N ALA A 76 -15.27 -37.46 -31.86
CA ALA A 76 -14.99 -36.05 -31.67
C ALA A 76 -14.16 -35.97 -30.38
N ALA A 77 -12.85 -35.85 -30.54
CA ALA A 77 -11.96 -35.43 -29.48
C ALA A 77 -12.61 -34.22 -28.79
N ALA A 78 -13.08 -34.46 -27.56
CA ALA A 78 -13.55 -33.39 -26.70
C ALA A 78 -12.38 -32.42 -26.55
N ALA A 79 -12.48 -31.28 -27.23
CA ALA A 79 -11.68 -30.12 -26.93
C ALA A 79 -11.89 -29.84 -25.44
N SER A 80 -10.86 -30.13 -24.66
CA SER A 80 -10.81 -29.84 -23.23
C SER A 80 -10.96 -28.35 -23.04
N SER A 81 -12.17 -27.90 -22.69
CA SER A 81 -12.42 -26.56 -22.17
C SER A 81 -11.52 -26.32 -20.96
N PRO A 82 -10.72 -25.25 -20.91
CA PRO A 82 -9.97 -24.93 -19.70
C PRO A 82 -10.88 -24.24 -18.67
N ALA A 83 -10.57 -24.49 -17.40
CA ALA A 83 -10.96 -23.75 -16.19
C ALA A 83 -12.36 -23.98 -15.58
N SER A 84 -12.51 -25.05 -14.80
CA SER A 84 -13.28 -24.96 -13.55
C SER A 84 -12.48 -24.08 -12.56
N GLY A 85 -12.81 -22.79 -12.47
CA GLY A 85 -12.14 -21.88 -11.55
C GLY A 85 -12.37 -22.25 -10.08
N ASN A 86 -11.32 -22.13 -9.25
CA ASN A 86 -11.47 -22.25 -7.80
C ASN A 86 -12.30 -21.07 -7.26
N ILE A 87 -13.13 -21.32 -6.25
CA ILE A 87 -13.96 -20.29 -5.61
C ILE A 87 -13.61 -20.19 -4.13
N ALA A 88 -13.39 -18.97 -3.63
CA ALA A 88 -13.16 -18.69 -2.23
C ALA A 88 -14.33 -19.17 -1.34
N GLY A 89 -14.00 -19.89 -0.27
CA GLY A 89 -14.94 -20.56 0.63
C GLY A 89 -15.33 -21.99 0.23
N ARG A 90 -14.96 -22.43 -0.99
CA ARG A 90 -15.14 -23.84 -1.42
C ARG A 90 -13.80 -24.54 -1.64
N ALA A 91 -12.82 -23.83 -2.20
CA ALA A 91 -11.48 -24.35 -2.39
C ALA A 91 -10.78 -24.52 -1.03
N ARG A 92 -10.35 -25.75 -0.71
CA ARG A 92 -9.59 -26.05 0.51
C ARG A 92 -8.14 -25.59 0.42
N THR A 93 -7.49 -25.81 -0.72
CA THR A 93 -6.11 -25.38 -0.98
C THR A 93 -5.95 -25.07 -2.46
N PHE A 94 -5.23 -24.00 -2.77
CA PHE A 94 -4.83 -23.67 -4.14
C PHE A 94 -3.50 -22.91 -4.13
N SER A 95 -2.82 -22.85 -5.28
CA SER A 95 -1.50 -22.24 -5.39
C SER A 95 -1.38 -21.29 -6.58
N THR A 96 -0.53 -20.28 -6.43
CA THR A 96 0.05 -19.45 -7.50
C THR A 96 1.53 -19.81 -7.64
N ARG A 97 2.24 -19.18 -8.57
CA ARG A 97 3.70 -19.30 -8.66
C ARG A 97 4.43 -18.82 -7.40
N LEU A 98 3.83 -17.89 -6.66
CA LEU A 98 4.46 -17.24 -5.50
C LEU A 98 4.05 -17.83 -4.16
N ALA A 99 2.86 -18.44 -4.07
CA ALA A 99 2.26 -18.79 -2.78
C ALA A 99 1.31 -19.99 -2.86
N THR A 100 1.17 -20.69 -1.74
CA THR A 100 0.09 -21.64 -1.49
C THR A 100 -0.88 -21.12 -0.44
N TYR A 101 -2.17 -21.19 -0.71
CA TYR A 101 -3.24 -20.69 0.15
C TYR A 101 -4.02 -21.87 0.71
N THR A 102 -4.02 -22.03 2.03
CA THR A 102 -4.72 -23.13 2.71
C THR A 102 -5.88 -22.57 3.53
N SER A 103 -7.10 -23.01 3.22
CA SER A 103 -8.31 -22.61 3.96
C SER A 103 -8.20 -23.03 5.41
N VAL A 104 -8.54 -22.13 6.32
CA VAL A 104 -8.61 -22.38 7.77
C VAL A 104 -9.91 -21.84 8.35
N GLY A 105 -10.38 -22.46 9.42
CA GLY A 105 -11.45 -21.88 10.25
C GLY A 105 -10.94 -20.67 11.02
N PHE A 106 -11.80 -19.68 11.28
CA PHE A 106 -11.44 -18.49 12.07
C PHE A 106 -11.05 -18.83 13.52
N ASP A 107 -11.54 -19.95 14.05
CA ASP A 107 -11.17 -20.52 15.34
C ASP A 107 -9.70 -20.99 15.40
N LEU A 108 -9.10 -21.30 14.24
CA LEU A 108 -7.70 -21.70 14.11
C LEU A 108 -6.75 -20.53 13.84
N VAL A 109 -7.28 -19.32 13.62
CA VAL A 109 -6.46 -18.12 13.42
C VAL A 109 -6.00 -17.60 14.79
N PRO A 110 -4.69 -17.60 15.11
CA PRO A 110 -4.21 -17.26 16.44
C PRO A 110 -4.57 -15.81 16.80
N GLY A 111 -5.24 -15.59 17.94
CA GLY A 111 -5.59 -14.24 18.37
C GLY A 111 -6.89 -13.69 17.78
N TRP A 112 -7.60 -14.43 16.91
CA TRP A 112 -8.76 -13.91 16.19
C TRP A 112 -9.86 -13.35 17.11
N ARG A 113 -10.16 -14.03 18.22
CA ARG A 113 -11.18 -13.58 19.18
C ARG A 113 -10.68 -12.47 20.12
N GLN A 114 -9.37 -12.24 20.17
CA GLN A 114 -8.73 -11.27 21.06
C GLN A 114 -8.47 -9.92 20.38
N ASP A 115 -8.50 -9.85 19.05
CA ASP A 115 -8.32 -8.58 18.34
C ASP A 115 -9.55 -7.68 18.49
N ASP A 116 -9.31 -6.37 18.45
CA ASP A 116 -10.34 -5.33 18.37
C ASP A 116 -10.55 -4.95 16.90
N PHE A 117 -11.63 -5.44 16.32
CA PHE A 117 -11.97 -5.20 14.92
C PHE A 117 -12.48 -3.78 14.68
N SER A 118 -12.95 -3.07 15.71
CA SER A 118 -13.42 -1.69 15.58
C SER A 118 -12.30 -0.75 15.12
N GLU A 119 -11.05 -1.05 15.47
CA GLU A 119 -9.87 -0.32 14.99
C GLU A 119 -9.60 -0.57 13.49
N SER A 120 -9.84 -1.78 12.98
CA SER A 120 -9.63 -2.12 11.56
C SER A 120 -10.74 -1.58 10.64
N TRP A 121 -11.91 -1.31 11.22
CA TRP A 121 -13.13 -1.01 10.47
C TRP A 121 -13.07 0.27 9.62
N PRO A 122 -12.51 1.41 10.12
CA PRO A 122 -12.34 2.60 9.30
C PRO A 122 -11.45 2.36 8.07
N ALA A 123 -10.37 1.58 8.23
CA ALA A 123 -9.49 1.23 7.13
C ALA A 123 -10.22 0.40 6.07
N PHE A 124 -10.98 -0.61 6.50
CA PHE A 124 -11.77 -1.46 5.59
C PHE A 124 -12.87 -0.66 4.85
N LEU A 125 -13.65 0.16 5.56
CA LEU A 125 -14.67 1.02 4.95
C LEU A 125 -14.06 2.07 4.02
N GLY A 126 -12.87 2.57 4.33
CA GLY A 126 -12.08 3.43 3.45
C GLY A 126 -11.75 2.72 2.13
N SER A 127 -11.28 1.47 2.22
CA SER A 127 -11.00 0.63 1.05
C SER A 127 -12.22 0.34 0.18
N CYS A 128 -13.42 0.26 0.78
CA CYS A 128 -14.67 0.06 0.04
C CYS A 128 -14.99 1.14 -1.00
N LYS A 129 -14.36 2.32 -0.93
CA LYS A 129 -14.46 3.36 -1.97
C LYS A 129 -13.86 2.92 -3.31
N VAL A 130 -12.85 2.04 -3.27
CA VAL A 130 -12.15 1.50 -4.44
C VAL A 130 -12.64 0.09 -4.76
N LEU A 131 -12.84 -0.75 -3.74
CA LEU A 131 -13.21 -2.17 -3.91
C LEU A 131 -14.56 -2.37 -4.61
N THR A 132 -15.53 -1.47 -4.47
CA THR A 132 -16.85 -1.57 -5.14
C THR A 132 -16.75 -1.55 -6.68
N GLY A 133 -15.64 -1.06 -7.22
CA GLY A 133 -15.32 -1.12 -8.66
C GLY A 133 -14.68 -2.43 -9.11
N ARG A 134 -14.27 -3.33 -8.19
CA ARG A 134 -13.51 -4.57 -8.49
C ARG A 134 -14.36 -5.82 -8.69
N GLY A 135 -15.69 -5.70 -8.79
CA GLY A 135 -16.58 -6.84 -9.05
C GLY A 135 -17.88 -6.75 -8.27
N ALA A 136 -18.80 -7.67 -8.57
CA ALA A 136 -20.10 -7.74 -7.90
C ALA A 136 -19.97 -8.21 -6.45
N GLU A 137 -19.04 -9.14 -6.20
CA GLU A 137 -18.73 -9.73 -4.89
C GLU A 137 -18.29 -8.63 -3.92
N TRP A 138 -17.31 -7.81 -4.32
CA TRP A 138 -16.84 -6.70 -3.51
C TRP A 138 -17.89 -5.61 -3.30
N ARG A 139 -18.70 -5.31 -4.31
CA ARG A 139 -19.80 -4.35 -4.18
C ARG A 139 -20.79 -4.80 -3.10
N GLN A 140 -21.24 -6.05 -3.16
CA GLN A 140 -22.17 -6.62 -2.20
C GLN A 140 -21.60 -6.66 -0.77
N VAL A 141 -20.34 -7.08 -0.61
CA VAL A 141 -19.66 -7.10 0.69
C VAL A 141 -19.56 -5.69 1.27
N CYS A 142 -19.16 -4.71 0.46
CA CYS A 142 -19.06 -3.32 0.90
C CYS A 142 -20.41 -2.68 1.21
N ASP A 143 -21.47 -3.02 0.48
CA ASP A 143 -22.83 -2.55 0.77
C ASP A 143 -23.32 -3.09 2.12
N ARG A 144 -23.10 -4.39 2.39
CA ARG A 144 -23.39 -5.01 3.71
C ARG A 144 -22.52 -4.46 4.83
N ALA A 145 -21.26 -4.11 4.54
CA ALA A 145 -20.37 -3.50 5.53
C ALA A 145 -20.94 -2.17 6.04
N ARG A 146 -21.54 -1.36 5.18
CA ARG A 146 -22.10 -0.06 5.56
C ARG A 146 -23.25 -0.14 6.56
N SER A 147 -23.94 -1.28 6.64
CA SER A 147 -25.03 -1.50 7.62
C SER A 147 -24.56 -2.00 8.99
N VAL A 148 -23.27 -2.31 9.18
CA VAL A 148 -22.74 -2.77 10.47
C VAL A 148 -22.42 -1.57 11.37
N GLY A 149 -22.81 -1.66 12.64
CA GLY A 149 -22.51 -0.63 13.64
C GLY A 149 -21.00 -0.42 13.81
N ARG A 150 -20.52 0.80 13.57
CA ARG A 150 -19.08 1.13 13.47
C ARG A 150 -18.26 0.88 14.74
N ASN A 151 -18.90 0.84 15.90
CA ASN A 151 -18.25 0.67 17.20
C ASN A 151 -18.68 -0.64 17.89
N ASN A 152 -19.25 -1.58 17.14
CA ASN A 152 -19.67 -2.87 17.66
C ASN A 152 -18.70 -3.95 17.18
N ASP A 153 -17.64 -4.16 17.96
CA ASP A 153 -16.57 -5.13 17.68
C ASP A 153 -17.13 -6.51 17.31
N VAL A 154 -18.07 -7.03 18.10
CA VAL A 154 -18.69 -8.35 17.87
C VAL A 154 -19.43 -8.39 16.53
N ALA A 155 -20.20 -7.35 16.21
CA ALA A 155 -20.91 -7.28 14.94
C ALA A 155 -19.95 -7.18 13.74
N ILE A 156 -18.83 -6.48 13.90
CA ILE A 156 -17.79 -6.35 12.88
C ILE A 156 -17.06 -7.68 12.67
N ARG A 157 -16.66 -8.36 13.75
CA ARG A 157 -16.06 -9.70 13.67
C ARG A 157 -17.00 -10.68 12.98
N ASN A 158 -18.27 -10.70 13.39
CA ASN A 158 -19.30 -11.54 12.76
C ASN A 158 -19.50 -11.23 11.27
N PHE A 159 -19.33 -9.96 10.87
CA PHE A 159 -19.32 -9.59 9.45
C PHE A 159 -18.16 -10.26 8.73
N PHE A 160 -16.92 -10.18 9.23
CA PHE A 160 -15.79 -10.85 8.58
C PHE A 160 -15.97 -12.37 8.51
N GLU A 161 -16.45 -12.97 9.61
CA GLU A 161 -16.71 -14.42 9.68
C GLU A 161 -17.82 -14.89 8.72
N ARG A 162 -18.78 -14.02 8.38
CA ARG A 162 -19.89 -14.32 7.47
C ARG A 162 -19.57 -14.01 6.01
N GLU A 163 -18.83 -12.96 5.73
CA GLU A 163 -18.60 -12.50 4.36
C GLU A 163 -17.35 -13.11 3.72
N PHE A 164 -16.37 -13.54 4.53
CA PHE A 164 -15.06 -13.97 4.06
C PHE A 164 -14.73 -15.41 4.44
N SER A 165 -13.76 -15.98 3.72
CA SER A 165 -13.07 -17.20 4.11
C SER A 165 -11.58 -16.90 4.33
N ALA A 166 -11.02 -17.42 5.41
CA ALA A 166 -9.62 -17.20 5.78
C ALA A 166 -8.71 -18.25 5.12
N TYR A 167 -7.62 -17.77 4.54
CA TYR A 167 -6.60 -18.61 3.91
C TYR A 167 -5.22 -18.28 4.47
N GLN A 168 -4.55 -19.26 5.08
CA GLN A 168 -3.16 -19.13 5.47
C GLN A 168 -2.28 -19.06 4.22
N ILE A 169 -1.47 -18.01 4.13
CA ILE A 169 -0.49 -17.85 3.05
C ILE A 169 0.77 -18.62 3.43
N ARG A 170 1.27 -19.41 2.49
CA ARG A 170 2.55 -20.12 2.59
C ARG A 170 3.37 -19.74 1.37
N ASP A 171 4.68 -19.60 1.52
CA ASP A 171 5.58 -19.32 0.40
C ASP A 171 5.68 -20.49 -0.60
N ASP A 172 6.52 -20.34 -1.61
CA ASP A 172 6.80 -21.36 -2.63
C ASP A 172 7.38 -22.65 -2.03
N ASP A 173 8.22 -22.53 -1.01
CA ASP A 173 8.72 -23.63 -0.17
C ASP A 173 7.68 -24.19 0.81
N ARG A 174 6.44 -23.67 0.77
CA ARG A 174 5.30 -24.01 1.63
C ARG A 174 5.53 -23.75 3.11
N ARG A 175 6.44 -22.86 3.46
CA ARG A 175 6.63 -22.38 4.83
C ARG A 175 5.57 -21.31 5.15
N PRO A 176 4.93 -21.38 6.32
CA PRO A 176 3.94 -20.39 6.74
C PRO A 176 4.57 -19.11 7.32
N ASP A 177 5.86 -19.17 7.69
CA ASP A 177 6.58 -18.09 8.34
C ASP A 177 7.33 -17.23 7.31
N GLY A 178 7.22 -15.92 7.48
CA GLY A 178 8.01 -14.94 6.74
C GLY A 178 8.33 -13.73 7.59
N VAL A 179 8.49 -12.56 6.95
CA VAL A 179 9.06 -11.36 7.59
C VAL A 179 8.05 -10.23 7.67
N VAL A 180 7.83 -9.73 8.89
CA VAL A 180 7.09 -8.51 9.16
C VAL A 180 8.05 -7.40 9.58
N THR A 181 8.09 -6.31 8.81
CA THR A 181 8.85 -5.09 9.14
C THR A 181 7.91 -3.95 9.51
N GLY A 182 8.45 -2.77 9.81
CA GLY A 182 7.66 -1.59 10.10
C GLY A 182 8.07 -0.36 9.30
N TYR A 183 7.08 0.48 9.00
CA TYR A 183 7.25 1.80 8.40
C TYR A 183 6.34 2.84 9.08
N PHE A 184 6.64 4.11 8.85
CA PHE A 184 5.97 5.24 9.48
C PHE A 184 5.98 6.48 8.56
N GLU A 185 5.21 7.50 8.89
CA GLU A 185 5.23 8.82 8.23
C GLU A 185 6.20 9.75 8.98
N PRO A 186 7.41 10.01 8.45
CA PRO A 186 8.41 10.86 9.10
C PRO A 186 8.01 12.32 9.07
N GLU A 187 8.52 13.07 10.05
CA GLU A 187 8.36 14.52 10.11
C GLU A 187 9.74 15.19 10.10
N ILE A 188 9.92 16.17 9.21
CA ILE A 188 11.18 16.92 9.05
C ILE A 188 10.90 18.43 9.04
N ALA A 189 11.85 19.22 9.53
CA ALA A 189 11.78 20.68 9.42
C ALA A 189 12.04 21.13 7.97
N GLY A 190 11.34 22.18 7.54
CA GLY A 190 11.52 22.74 6.20
C GLY A 190 10.98 24.15 6.03
N SER A 191 11.12 24.67 4.80
CA SER A 191 10.64 25.99 4.38
C SER A 191 10.11 25.91 2.95
N ARG A 192 9.11 26.74 2.60
CA ARG A 192 8.68 26.89 1.19
C ARG A 192 9.72 27.64 0.37
N GLN A 193 10.51 28.47 1.04
CA GLN A 193 11.60 29.20 0.45
C GLN A 193 12.90 28.46 0.76
N TYR A 194 13.88 28.68 -0.10
CA TYR A 194 15.22 28.19 0.18
C TYR A 194 15.98 29.25 0.94
N GLU A 195 16.55 28.80 2.03
CA GLU A 195 17.33 29.58 2.96
C GLU A 195 18.13 28.58 3.79
N PRO A 196 19.41 28.83 4.12
CA PRO A 196 20.10 27.98 5.07
C PRO A 196 19.31 27.89 6.40
N PRO A 197 19.12 26.69 6.98
CA PRO A 197 19.66 25.39 6.56
C PRO A 197 18.79 24.62 5.54
N ASN A 198 17.58 25.08 5.23
CA ASN A 198 16.63 24.47 4.29
C ASN A 198 17.06 24.63 2.82
N ILE A 199 18.02 23.80 2.40
CA ILE A 199 18.65 23.88 1.08
C ILE A 199 18.34 22.69 0.17
N TYR A 200 17.80 21.59 0.70
CA TYR A 200 17.53 20.37 -0.08
C TYR A 200 16.10 20.40 -0.65
N PRO A 201 15.92 20.43 -1.97
CA PRO A 201 14.59 20.54 -2.58
C PRO A 201 13.82 19.21 -2.50
N VAL A 202 12.53 19.30 -2.15
CA VAL A 202 11.56 18.22 -2.25
C VAL A 202 10.82 18.37 -3.57
N TYR A 203 11.10 17.51 -4.55
CA TYR A 203 10.54 17.63 -5.90
C TYR A 203 9.17 16.95 -6.04
N ALA A 204 8.30 17.60 -6.82
CA ALA A 204 7.13 16.99 -7.40
C ALA A 204 7.49 16.13 -8.61
N GLN A 205 6.54 15.32 -9.08
CA GLN A 205 6.71 14.56 -10.33
C GLN A 205 7.10 15.51 -11.49
N PRO A 206 8.21 15.24 -12.20
CA PRO A 206 8.64 16.05 -13.33
C PRO A 206 7.62 16.02 -14.46
N GLN A 207 7.43 17.16 -15.14
CA GLN A 207 6.42 17.28 -16.18
C GLN A 207 6.80 16.59 -17.50
N ASP A 208 8.10 16.35 -17.69
CA ASP A 208 8.71 15.75 -18.87
C ASP A 208 8.99 14.24 -18.73
N MET A 209 8.65 13.64 -17.59
CA MET A 209 8.79 12.21 -17.38
C MET A 209 7.84 11.44 -18.28
N LEU A 210 8.39 10.51 -19.05
CA LEU A 210 7.67 9.65 -19.99
C LEU A 210 7.56 8.22 -19.43
N PHE A 211 6.53 7.50 -19.87
CA PHE A 211 6.20 6.17 -19.40
C PHE A 211 6.07 5.18 -20.56
N ALA A 212 6.76 4.05 -20.47
CA ALA A 212 6.48 2.87 -21.30
C ALA A 212 5.91 1.75 -20.44
N ASP A 213 4.98 0.97 -20.99
CA ASP A 213 4.50 -0.26 -20.37
C ASP A 213 5.53 -1.37 -20.61
N ALA A 214 6.14 -1.89 -19.54
CA ALA A 214 7.19 -2.89 -19.62
C ALA A 214 6.72 -4.17 -20.35
N ARG A 215 5.43 -4.49 -20.27
CA ARG A 215 4.82 -5.66 -20.93
C ARG A 215 4.73 -5.51 -22.44
N LYS A 216 4.70 -4.27 -22.93
CA LYS A 216 4.61 -3.94 -24.36
C LYS A 216 5.98 -3.75 -24.99
N LEU A 217 7.06 -3.86 -24.21
CA LEU A 217 8.42 -3.80 -24.73
C LEU A 217 8.82 -5.19 -25.26
N PRO A 218 9.36 -5.30 -26.48
CA PRO A 218 9.76 -6.58 -27.02
C PRO A 218 10.86 -7.20 -26.16
N ALA A 219 10.94 -8.54 -26.17
CA ALA A 219 12.01 -9.25 -25.49
C ALA A 219 13.38 -8.91 -26.12
N GLY A 220 14.44 -8.91 -25.32
CA GLY A 220 15.81 -8.65 -25.75
C GLY A 220 16.35 -7.26 -25.39
N ASN A 221 17.57 -7.01 -25.83
CA ASN A 221 18.42 -5.88 -25.42
C ASN A 221 18.75 -4.93 -26.57
N GLY A 222 18.04 -5.02 -27.70
CA GLY A 222 18.29 -4.22 -28.89
C GLY A 222 17.74 -2.79 -28.78
N VAL A 223 18.02 -2.00 -29.82
CA VAL A 223 17.43 -0.67 -30.00
C VAL A 223 16.14 -0.79 -30.81
N VAL A 224 15.07 -0.17 -30.33
CA VAL A 224 13.77 -0.15 -31.01
C VAL A 224 13.30 1.28 -31.28
N ALA A 225 12.54 1.45 -32.35
CA ALA A 225 11.89 2.72 -32.65
C ALA A 225 10.67 2.90 -31.73
N ALA A 226 10.49 4.10 -31.19
CA ALA A 226 9.36 4.44 -30.34
C ALA A 226 8.78 5.82 -30.69
N ARG A 227 7.47 5.98 -30.47
CA ARG A 227 6.76 7.26 -30.56
C ARG A 227 6.30 7.69 -29.19
N VAL A 228 6.23 9.01 -29.00
CA VAL A 228 5.72 9.62 -27.77
C VAL A 228 4.35 10.25 -28.07
N LYS A 229 3.32 9.85 -27.32
CA LYS A 229 1.98 10.44 -27.36
C LYS A 229 1.61 10.94 -25.96
N GLY A 230 1.63 12.26 -25.77
CA GLY A 230 1.53 12.85 -24.44
C GLY A 230 2.74 12.42 -23.60
N ARG A 231 2.50 11.71 -22.48
CA ARG A 231 3.57 11.11 -21.67
C ARG A 231 3.80 9.62 -21.94
N ASN A 232 3.05 9.01 -22.84
CA ASN A 232 3.14 7.58 -23.10
C ASN A 232 4.09 7.29 -24.27
N VAL A 233 4.97 6.31 -24.08
CA VAL A 233 5.91 5.80 -25.07
C VAL A 233 5.38 4.48 -25.61
N ALA A 234 5.25 4.40 -26.92
CA ALA A 234 4.83 3.19 -27.62
C ALA A 234 5.90 2.75 -28.62
N VAL A 235 6.41 1.53 -28.45
CA VAL A 235 7.33 0.89 -29.40
C VAL A 235 6.60 0.66 -30.72
N GLN A 236 7.29 0.89 -31.83
CA GLN A 236 6.79 0.72 -33.17
C GLN A 236 7.35 -0.58 -33.76
N GLY A 237 6.46 -1.47 -34.21
CA GLY A 237 6.84 -2.69 -34.93
C GLY A 237 7.15 -2.41 -36.40
N GLY A 238 8.00 -3.25 -37.00
CA GLY A 238 8.28 -3.21 -38.44
C GLY A 238 9.15 -2.05 -38.93
N LEU A 239 9.66 -1.21 -38.02
CA LEU A 239 10.61 -0.15 -38.33
C LEU A 239 12.04 -0.61 -38.05
N SER A 240 12.95 -0.29 -38.97
CA SER A 240 14.37 -0.62 -38.83
C SER A 240 15.11 0.50 -38.09
N THR A 241 16.35 0.23 -37.68
CA THR A 241 17.24 1.27 -37.12
C THR A 241 17.52 2.43 -38.10
N ARG A 242 17.29 2.23 -39.41
CA ARG A 242 17.45 3.26 -40.45
C ARG A 242 16.33 4.30 -40.45
N ASP A 243 15.17 3.97 -39.88
CA ASP A 243 14.03 4.87 -39.77
C ASP A 243 14.12 5.76 -38.51
N MET A 244 15.15 5.56 -37.68
CA MET A 244 15.41 6.34 -36.46
C MET A 244 15.90 7.74 -36.82
N GLY A 245 15.24 8.78 -36.30
CA GLY A 245 15.52 10.18 -36.61
C GLY A 245 14.51 10.83 -37.55
N ALA A 246 13.57 10.07 -38.11
CA ALA A 246 12.39 10.70 -38.71
C ALA A 246 11.62 11.51 -37.65
N PRO A 247 10.96 12.62 -38.03
CA PRO A 247 10.24 13.46 -37.08
C PRO A 247 9.25 12.65 -36.21
N GLY A 248 9.43 12.74 -34.89
CA GLY A 248 8.59 12.03 -33.91
C GLY A 248 8.94 10.56 -33.64
N LEU A 249 9.99 10.02 -34.26
CA LEU A 249 10.56 8.71 -33.91
C LEU A 249 11.82 8.86 -33.05
N TYR A 250 11.85 8.10 -31.97
CA TYR A 250 12.97 8.06 -31.03
C TYR A 250 13.57 6.65 -30.94
N ALA A 251 14.89 6.60 -30.79
CA ALA A 251 15.61 5.37 -30.50
C ALA A 251 15.51 5.04 -29.01
N LEU A 252 14.94 3.89 -28.66
CA LEU A 252 14.89 3.36 -27.29
C LEU A 252 15.82 2.14 -27.18
N ASP A 253 16.87 2.26 -26.37
CA ASP A 253 17.81 1.18 -26.10
C ASP A 253 17.33 0.32 -24.93
N LEU A 254 16.88 -0.90 -25.24
CA LEU A 254 16.30 -1.82 -24.26
C LEU A 254 17.34 -2.42 -23.30
N SER A 255 18.64 -2.38 -23.62
CA SER A 255 19.70 -2.88 -22.74
C SER A 255 19.83 -2.06 -21.44
N SER A 256 19.40 -0.80 -21.48
CA SER A 256 19.45 0.14 -20.35
C SER A 256 18.18 0.14 -19.48
N ILE A 257 17.19 -0.69 -19.83
CA ILE A 257 15.86 -0.66 -19.22
C ILE A 257 15.72 -1.68 -18.10
N THR A 258 15.43 -1.20 -16.90
CA THR A 258 14.98 -2.04 -15.79
C THR A 258 13.52 -2.45 -16.02
N ARG A 259 13.28 -3.75 -16.24
CA ARG A 259 11.93 -4.31 -16.46
C ARG A 259 11.26 -4.84 -15.20
N ASP A 260 12.03 -5.10 -14.15
CA ASP A 260 11.55 -5.68 -12.89
C ASP A 260 11.06 -4.60 -11.90
N THR A 261 10.05 -3.84 -12.32
CA THR A 261 9.30 -2.91 -11.46
C THR A 261 7.95 -3.51 -11.09
N LEU A 262 7.56 -3.42 -9.81
CA LEU A 262 6.26 -3.94 -9.34
C LEU A 262 5.06 -3.31 -10.07
N ASP A 263 5.22 -2.09 -10.57
CA ASP A 263 4.18 -1.36 -11.30
C ASP A 263 4.28 -1.50 -12.82
N ARG A 264 5.24 -2.29 -13.32
CA ARG A 264 5.49 -2.58 -14.75
C ARG A 264 5.60 -1.35 -15.64
N LYS A 265 6.01 -0.23 -15.06
CA LYS A 265 6.22 1.04 -15.78
C LYS A 265 7.72 1.30 -15.92
N VAL A 266 8.13 1.70 -17.11
CA VAL A 266 9.48 2.17 -17.41
C VAL A 266 9.44 3.69 -17.49
N ARG A 267 10.35 4.37 -16.77
CA ARG A 267 10.44 5.83 -16.75
C ARG A 267 11.55 6.30 -17.66
N LEU A 268 11.19 7.19 -18.59
CA LEU A 268 12.04 7.62 -19.68
C LEU A 268 12.08 9.14 -19.77
N ARG A 269 13.12 9.64 -20.44
CA ARG A 269 13.30 11.04 -20.83
C ARG A 269 13.77 11.12 -22.27
N ILE A 270 13.49 12.24 -22.93
CA ILE A 270 13.99 12.53 -24.28
C ILE A 270 15.37 13.21 -24.16
N GLU A 271 16.32 12.77 -24.97
CA GLU A 271 17.59 13.46 -25.20
C GLU A 271 17.93 13.38 -26.70
N GLY A 272 17.80 14.52 -27.39
CA GLY A 272 17.90 14.56 -28.85
C GLY A 272 16.86 13.65 -29.51
N ASN A 273 17.33 12.67 -30.29
CA ASN A 273 16.51 11.66 -30.96
C ASN A 273 16.44 10.31 -30.20
N ARG A 274 16.82 10.29 -28.92
CA ARG A 274 16.84 9.08 -28.08
C ARG A 274 15.89 9.18 -26.91
N LEU A 275 15.35 8.04 -26.51
CA LEU A 275 14.69 7.82 -25.23
C LEU A 275 15.67 7.11 -24.31
N LEU A 276 15.95 7.73 -23.17
CA LEU A 276 16.87 7.21 -22.15
C LEU A 276 16.12 6.96 -20.84
N PRO A 277 16.62 6.07 -19.97
CA PRO A 277 16.15 5.98 -18.60
C PRO A 277 16.12 7.36 -17.93
N TYR A 278 15.14 7.57 -17.04
CA TYR A 278 15.07 8.80 -16.28
C TYR A 278 16.29 8.99 -15.36
N PHE A 279 16.59 10.23 -15.00
CA PHE A 279 17.78 10.61 -14.24
C PHE A 279 17.95 9.81 -12.94
N THR A 280 19.21 9.47 -12.62
CA THR A 280 19.56 8.92 -11.30
C THR A 280 19.46 9.98 -10.20
N ARG A 281 19.43 9.57 -8.93
CA ARG A 281 19.55 10.47 -7.78
C ARG A 281 20.74 11.43 -7.92
N GLU A 282 21.92 10.92 -8.22
CA GLU A 282 23.13 11.74 -8.35
C GLU A 282 22.96 12.79 -9.44
N GLU A 283 22.38 12.43 -10.59
CA GLU A 283 22.10 13.39 -11.66
C GLU A 283 21.04 14.42 -11.25
N ILE A 284 19.97 14.01 -10.57
CA ILE A 284 18.95 14.93 -10.05
C ILE A 284 19.57 15.91 -9.06
N GLU A 285 20.47 15.44 -8.19
CA GLU A 285 21.09 16.29 -7.17
C GLU A 285 22.20 17.20 -7.73
N THR A 286 22.92 16.75 -8.76
CA THR A 286 24.07 17.50 -9.33
C THR A 286 23.73 18.32 -10.56
N LYS A 287 22.62 18.04 -11.24
CA LYS A 287 22.14 18.78 -12.42
C LYS A 287 20.78 19.46 -12.18
N GLY A 288 20.08 19.08 -11.11
CA GLY A 288 18.70 19.48 -10.82
C GLY A 288 17.72 18.54 -11.52
N ALA A 289 16.49 18.44 -11.00
CA ALA A 289 15.39 17.80 -11.73
C ALA A 289 14.73 18.83 -12.68
N PRO A 290 15.04 18.83 -13.99
CA PRO A 290 14.40 19.75 -14.92
C PRO A 290 12.88 19.50 -14.93
N ASN A 291 12.10 20.57 -15.12
CA ASN A 291 10.63 20.49 -15.22
C ASN A 291 9.92 19.90 -13.99
N ALA A 292 10.61 19.75 -12.85
CA ALA A 292 10.04 19.35 -11.58
C ALA A 292 9.76 20.57 -10.70
N LYS A 293 8.51 20.69 -10.22
CA LYS A 293 8.15 21.73 -9.24
C LYS A 293 8.82 21.39 -7.90
N VAL A 294 9.44 22.38 -7.24
CA VAL A 294 9.85 22.23 -5.84
C VAL A 294 8.65 22.48 -4.93
N LEU A 295 8.35 21.53 -4.05
CA LEU A 295 7.24 21.61 -3.08
C LEU A 295 7.66 22.34 -1.81
N ALA A 296 8.86 22.05 -1.33
CA ALA A 296 9.48 22.66 -0.16
C ALA A 296 11.00 22.42 -0.19
N PHE A 297 11.72 23.03 0.74
CA PHE A 297 13.12 22.78 1.03
C PHE A 297 13.27 22.28 2.46
N VAL A 298 14.20 21.35 2.67
CA VAL A 298 14.44 20.72 3.98
C VAL A 298 15.91 20.82 4.35
N SER A 299 16.21 20.65 5.63
CA SER A 299 17.55 20.90 6.18
C SER A 299 18.50 19.71 6.14
N SER A 300 17.98 18.50 5.87
CA SER A 300 18.77 17.27 5.88
C SER A 300 18.47 16.40 4.65
N ALA A 301 19.48 16.20 3.80
CA ALA A 301 19.41 15.27 2.68
C ALA A 301 19.12 13.84 3.15
N THR A 302 19.70 13.46 4.29
CA THR A 302 19.52 12.14 4.87
C THR A 302 18.08 11.93 5.36
N ALA A 303 17.50 12.91 6.05
CA ALA A 303 16.10 12.81 6.48
C ALA A 303 15.13 12.83 5.28
N LEU A 304 15.46 13.58 4.22
CA LEU A 304 14.74 13.52 2.96
C LEU A 304 14.84 12.13 2.30
N TYR A 305 16.02 11.51 2.35
CA TYR A 305 16.20 10.16 1.82
C TYR A 305 15.41 9.11 2.62
N GLU A 306 15.39 9.19 3.95
CA GLU A 306 14.50 8.34 4.77
C GLU A 306 13.04 8.57 4.38
N MET A 307 12.60 9.81 4.22
CA MET A 307 11.25 10.15 3.75
C MET A 307 10.93 9.55 2.37
N GLN A 308 11.90 9.53 1.45
CA GLN A 308 11.76 8.89 0.14
C GLN A 308 11.64 7.37 0.26
N ILE A 309 12.40 6.73 1.15
CA ILE A 309 12.27 5.30 1.44
C ILE A 309 10.89 4.98 2.02
N GLN A 310 10.37 5.84 2.91
CA GLN A 310 9.03 5.67 3.47
C GLN A 310 7.91 5.95 2.46
N GLY A 311 8.17 6.77 1.43
CA GLY A 311 7.23 7.11 0.37
C GLY A 311 6.21 8.20 0.75
N SER A 312 6.22 8.69 1.98
CA SER A 312 5.38 9.79 2.45
C SER A 312 6.06 10.54 3.60
N GLY A 313 5.55 11.71 3.95
CA GLY A 313 6.10 12.46 5.06
C GLY A 313 5.43 13.80 5.34
N ARG A 314 5.88 14.44 6.42
CA ARG A 314 5.40 15.72 6.93
C ARG A 314 6.56 16.71 6.97
N ILE A 315 6.37 17.88 6.40
CA ILE A 315 7.35 18.96 6.43
C ILE A 315 6.77 20.06 7.32
N ARG A 316 7.35 20.23 8.50
CA ARG A 316 6.95 21.25 9.47
C ARG A 316 7.67 22.56 9.14
N LEU A 317 6.88 23.58 8.82
CA LEU A 317 7.37 24.92 8.54
C LEU A 317 7.61 25.70 9.84
N ASN A 318 8.42 26.75 9.76
CA ASN A 318 8.76 27.61 10.90
C ASN A 318 7.55 28.31 11.53
N ASN A 319 6.47 28.53 10.75
CA ASN A 319 5.20 29.11 11.23
C ASN A 319 4.27 28.08 11.90
N GLY A 320 4.68 26.81 12.01
CA GLY A 320 3.88 25.71 12.55
C GLY A 320 2.97 25.00 11.54
N GLU A 321 2.85 25.50 10.30
CA GLU A 321 2.13 24.81 9.23
C GLU A 321 2.84 23.49 8.89
N VAL A 322 2.07 22.47 8.53
CA VAL A 322 2.60 21.18 8.10
C VAL A 322 2.19 20.92 6.65
N ILE A 323 3.18 20.82 5.77
CA ILE A 323 3.00 20.34 4.41
C ILE A 323 3.07 18.81 4.46
N ARG A 324 1.98 18.13 4.12
CA ARG A 324 2.00 16.67 3.94
C ARG A 324 2.37 16.35 2.51
N VAL A 325 3.29 15.41 2.35
CA VAL A 325 3.71 14.92 1.05
C VAL A 325 3.44 13.42 0.95
N ALA A 326 2.88 13.01 -0.17
CA ALA A 326 2.63 11.61 -0.51
C ALA A 326 3.38 11.24 -1.79
N TYR A 327 3.66 9.95 -1.96
CA TYR A 327 4.25 9.42 -3.18
C TYR A 327 3.48 9.91 -4.42
N ALA A 328 4.21 10.46 -5.38
CA ALA A 328 3.69 10.80 -6.70
C ALA A 328 4.25 9.87 -7.77
N GLU A 329 5.56 9.68 -7.79
CA GLU A 329 6.26 8.84 -8.78
C GLU A 329 7.70 8.54 -8.33
N GLN A 330 8.36 7.59 -8.99
CA GLN A 330 9.80 7.31 -8.86
C GLN A 330 10.52 7.42 -10.21
N ASN A 331 11.85 7.56 -10.19
CA ASN A 331 12.66 7.64 -11.41
C ASN A 331 12.87 6.28 -12.13
N GLY A 332 12.40 5.17 -11.57
CA GLY A 332 12.51 3.83 -12.18
C GLY A 332 13.91 3.20 -12.10
N GLN A 333 14.85 3.83 -11.40
CA GLN A 333 16.16 3.28 -11.13
C GLN A 333 16.08 2.22 -10.02
N PRO A 334 16.98 1.21 -9.99
CA PRO A 334 16.95 0.18 -8.97
C PRO A 334 17.23 0.76 -7.58
N PHE A 335 16.51 0.29 -6.57
CA PHE A 335 16.77 0.65 -5.17
C PHE A 335 18.03 -0.07 -4.67
N ARG A 336 19.09 0.69 -4.39
CA ARG A 336 20.40 0.17 -3.93
C ARG A 336 20.93 1.01 -2.77
N PRO A 337 20.36 0.86 -1.57
CA PRO A 337 20.80 1.62 -0.41
C PRO A 337 22.22 1.24 0.01
N SER A 338 22.98 2.24 0.48
CA SER A 338 24.25 1.98 1.17
C SER A 338 23.96 1.42 2.56
N LEU A 339 24.30 0.15 2.80
CA LEU A 339 24.13 -0.50 4.11
C LEU A 339 25.28 -0.16 5.05
N ALA A 340 24.97 0.03 6.34
CA ALA A 340 25.97 0.23 7.38
C ALA A 340 26.80 -1.04 7.59
N GLN A 341 28.10 -0.87 7.89
CA GLN A 341 29.01 -1.97 8.19
C GLN A 341 29.32 -2.03 9.69
N SER A 342 29.51 -3.23 10.23
CA SER A 342 29.97 -3.47 11.59
C SER A 342 31.46 -3.13 11.71
N ALA A 343 31.98 -3.10 12.95
CA ALA A 343 33.43 -2.94 13.19
C ALA A 343 34.28 -4.03 12.53
N SER A 344 33.70 -5.20 12.22
CA SER A 344 34.34 -6.31 11.52
C SER A 344 34.20 -6.26 9.99
N GLY A 345 33.61 -5.19 9.43
CA GLY A 345 33.48 -4.96 7.99
C GLY A 345 32.33 -5.72 7.30
N LYS A 346 31.56 -6.54 8.03
CA LYS A 346 30.32 -7.16 7.54
C LYS A 346 29.17 -6.15 7.56
N ALA A 347 28.17 -6.30 6.69
CA ALA A 347 26.97 -5.45 6.76
C ALA A 347 26.22 -5.70 8.08
N ARG A 348 25.81 -4.63 8.79
CA ARG A 348 24.99 -4.69 10.02
C ARG A 348 23.55 -5.19 9.78
N SER A 349 23.22 -5.60 8.56
CA SER A 349 21.93 -6.16 8.19
C SER A 349 22.16 -7.16 7.08
N PRO A 350 21.88 -8.46 7.28
CA PRO A 350 21.95 -9.44 6.21
C PRO A 350 20.82 -9.15 5.23
N VAL A 351 21.18 -8.53 4.11
CA VAL A 351 20.28 -8.20 3.01
C VAL A 351 20.79 -8.94 1.79
N LYS A 352 19.97 -9.83 1.24
CA LYS A 352 20.26 -10.44 -0.05
C LYS A 352 19.69 -9.57 -1.14
N VAL A 353 20.57 -9.01 -1.97
CA VAL A 353 20.15 -8.25 -3.15
C VAL A 353 20.02 -9.24 -4.31
N ARG A 354 18.79 -9.60 -4.70
CA ARG A 354 18.53 -10.34 -5.94
C ARG A 354 17.96 -9.37 -6.98
N GLY A 355 18.78 -8.99 -7.96
CA GLY A 355 18.37 -8.02 -8.99
C GLY A 355 18.15 -6.62 -8.42
N SER A 356 16.91 -6.10 -8.51
CA SER A 356 16.49 -4.80 -7.93
C SER A 356 15.83 -4.94 -6.55
N SER A 357 15.74 -6.15 -6.01
CA SER A 357 15.03 -6.46 -4.76
C SER A 357 15.97 -6.64 -3.58
N ILE A 358 15.53 -6.19 -2.40
CA ILE A 358 16.17 -6.38 -1.09
C ILE A 358 15.34 -7.44 -0.37
N GLU A 359 15.89 -8.65 -0.29
CA GLU A 359 15.34 -9.72 0.53
C GLU A 359 16.01 -9.63 1.92
N LEU A 360 15.18 -9.39 2.95
CA LEU A 360 15.66 -9.34 4.33
C LEU A 360 15.77 -10.76 4.85
N GLU A 361 16.99 -11.21 5.13
CA GLU A 361 17.19 -12.46 5.85
C GLU A 361 16.90 -12.22 7.34
N LEU A 362 16.11 -13.11 7.93
CA LEU A 362 16.01 -13.24 9.38
C LEU A 362 17.28 -13.96 9.82
N ASP A 363 18.05 -13.34 10.71
CA ASP A 363 19.14 -14.07 11.36
C ASP A 363 18.53 -14.91 12.48
N ASP A 364 18.96 -16.17 12.57
CA ASP A 364 18.65 -17.07 13.69
C ASP A 364 19.71 -16.96 14.80
N GLY A 365 20.75 -16.16 14.57
CA GLY A 365 21.78 -15.83 15.54
C GLY A 365 21.38 -14.65 16.40
N ASP A 366 21.56 -14.81 17.71
CA ASP A 366 21.57 -13.74 18.71
C ASP A 366 22.65 -12.70 18.35
N GLU A 367 22.35 -11.78 17.43
CA GLU A 367 22.95 -10.46 17.52
C GLU A 367 22.23 -9.78 18.69
N ASP A 368 22.80 -10.00 19.87
CA ASP A 368 22.89 -8.98 20.91
C ASP A 368 23.42 -7.71 20.23
N ASP A 369 22.51 -7.00 19.57
CA ASP A 369 22.63 -5.59 19.25
C ASP A 369 22.77 -4.93 20.63
N GLY A 370 23.98 -4.99 21.20
CA GLY A 370 24.43 -4.24 22.35
C GLY A 370 24.34 -2.76 21.99
N VAL A 371 23.12 -2.28 21.96
CA VAL A 371 22.75 -0.89 21.89
C VAL A 371 22.28 -0.59 23.30
N ASP A 372 23.28 -0.43 24.17
CA ASP A 372 23.22 0.63 25.16
C ASP A 372 22.58 1.84 24.48
N GLY A 373 21.64 2.47 25.18
CA GLY A 373 20.77 3.53 24.68
C GLY A 373 21.47 4.83 24.29
N ASP A 374 22.59 4.76 23.56
CA ASP A 374 23.30 5.89 22.99
C ASP A 374 23.26 5.84 21.45
N THR A 375 22.44 6.73 20.91
CA THR A 375 22.68 7.58 19.73
C THR A 375 23.97 7.34 18.92
N ASP A 376 24.14 6.18 18.25
CA ASP A 376 25.08 6.10 17.12
C ASP A 376 24.52 6.95 15.97
N VAL A 377 24.84 8.25 15.99
CA VAL A 377 24.39 9.27 15.02
C VAL A 377 24.92 9.01 13.61
N SER A 378 25.69 7.94 13.40
CA SER A 378 26.33 7.59 12.12
C SER A 378 25.50 6.65 11.23
N VAL A 379 24.32 6.19 11.68
CA VAL A 379 23.47 5.23 10.96
C VAL A 379 21.98 5.56 11.02
N ILE A 380 21.20 5.08 10.05
CA ILE A 380 19.72 5.14 10.07
C ILE A 380 19.13 3.74 9.93
N ARG A 381 18.47 3.26 10.98
CA ARG A 381 17.66 2.04 10.91
C ARG A 381 16.30 2.37 10.29
N THR A 382 15.87 1.64 9.27
CA THR A 382 14.58 1.81 8.62
C THR A 382 14.15 0.51 7.94
N ARG A 383 12.85 0.16 8.00
CA ARG A 383 12.25 -1.01 7.31
C ARG A 383 13.07 -2.31 7.46
N GLY A 384 13.62 -2.56 8.65
CA GLY A 384 14.37 -3.78 8.95
C GLY A 384 15.83 -3.83 8.46
N PHE A 385 16.40 -2.72 7.99
CA PHE A 385 17.83 -2.60 7.63
C PHE A 385 18.46 -1.30 8.14
N THR A 386 19.80 -1.26 8.20
CA THR A 386 20.56 -0.11 8.68
C THR A 386 21.34 0.55 7.54
N LEU A 387 21.06 1.82 7.28
CA LEU A 387 21.71 2.66 6.27
C LEU A 387 23.01 3.26 6.80
N ALA A 388 24.04 3.25 5.95
CA ALA A 388 25.24 4.06 6.15
C ALA A 388 24.93 5.52 5.83
N LEU A 389 25.36 6.44 6.69
CA LEU A 389 25.31 7.86 6.37
C LEU A 389 26.36 8.23 5.31
N PRO A 390 26.05 9.17 4.40
CA PRO A 390 27.02 9.67 3.45
C PRO A 390 28.19 10.34 4.18
N LYS A 391 29.42 9.88 3.91
CA LYS A 391 30.65 10.43 4.51
C LYS A 391 30.93 11.89 4.11
N THR A 392 30.40 12.30 2.95
CA THR A 392 30.53 13.65 2.41
C THR A 392 29.20 14.06 1.79
N SER A 393 28.67 15.22 2.15
CA SER A 393 27.50 15.85 1.54
C SER A 393 27.85 17.30 1.17
N GLY A 394 27.26 17.83 0.10
CA GLY A 394 27.43 19.25 -0.23
C GLY A 394 26.29 19.79 -1.07
N ALA A 395 26.55 20.89 -1.78
CA ALA A 395 25.50 21.64 -2.46
C ALA A 395 24.78 20.79 -3.53
N VAL A 396 23.46 20.94 -3.58
CA VAL A 396 22.57 20.34 -4.57
C VAL A 396 22.14 21.42 -5.56
N MET A 397 21.96 21.05 -6.83
CA MET A 397 21.41 21.96 -7.84
C MET A 397 19.93 22.22 -7.60
N VAL A 398 19.53 23.49 -7.56
CA VAL A 398 18.14 23.91 -7.52
C VAL A 398 17.79 24.57 -8.86
N PRO A 399 16.86 24.02 -9.66
CA PRO A 399 16.42 24.61 -10.91
C PRO A 399 16.01 26.09 -10.72
N GLY A 400 16.47 26.94 -11.63
CA GLY A 400 16.21 28.38 -11.58
C GLY A 400 17.09 29.19 -10.64
N ARG A 401 18.08 28.56 -9.96
CA ARG A 401 19.07 29.28 -9.14
C ARG A 401 20.50 29.13 -9.62
N ARG A 402 21.26 30.21 -9.48
CA ARG A 402 22.72 30.22 -9.65
C ARG A 402 23.36 29.68 -8.39
N ASN A 403 24.04 28.54 -8.49
CA ASN A 403 24.81 27.99 -7.39
C ASN A 403 26.17 28.69 -7.28
N ALA A 404 26.61 28.98 -6.06
CA ALA A 404 27.89 29.65 -5.79
C ALA A 404 29.13 28.76 -6.09
N GLY A 405 28.92 27.49 -6.46
CA GLY A 405 29.97 26.52 -6.78
C GLY A 405 29.41 25.24 -7.41
N LYS A 406 30.28 24.26 -7.69
CA LYS A 406 29.90 22.96 -8.25
C LYS A 406 29.03 22.17 -7.27
N ALA A 407 27.89 21.67 -7.72
CA ALA A 407 27.07 20.77 -6.92
C ALA A 407 27.75 19.41 -6.75
N THR A 408 27.92 18.98 -5.51
CA THR A 408 28.53 17.68 -5.16
C THR A 408 27.48 16.62 -4.86
N GLY A 409 26.22 17.02 -4.64
CA GLY A 409 25.14 16.12 -4.23
C GLY A 409 25.21 15.74 -2.75
N SER A 410 24.24 14.93 -2.32
CA SER A 410 24.09 14.46 -0.94
C SER A 410 25.12 13.41 -0.50
N GLY A 411 25.86 12.85 -1.45
CA GLY A 411 26.77 11.71 -1.23
C GLY A 411 26.08 10.35 -1.12
N ILE A 412 24.75 10.29 -1.22
CA ILE A 412 23.96 9.05 -1.23
C ILE A 412 24.16 8.35 -2.58
N LYS A 413 24.52 7.06 -2.53
CA LYS A 413 24.87 6.27 -3.73
C LYS A 413 23.70 5.47 -4.32
N ASP A 414 22.54 5.47 -3.65
CA ASP A 414 21.32 4.85 -4.18
C ASP A 414 20.80 5.63 -5.40
N PRO A 415 20.76 5.05 -6.61
CA PRO A 415 20.30 5.76 -7.79
C PRO A 415 18.78 5.98 -7.80
N SER A 416 18.02 5.26 -6.96
CA SER A 416 16.57 5.44 -6.83
C SER A 416 16.23 6.83 -6.26
N TYR A 417 15.19 7.45 -6.81
CA TYR A 417 14.68 8.75 -6.36
C TYR A 417 13.15 8.77 -6.38
N VAL A 418 12.54 9.24 -5.29
CA VAL A 418 11.09 9.38 -5.15
C VAL A 418 10.69 10.85 -5.25
N PHE A 419 9.68 11.10 -6.07
CA PHE A 419 8.99 12.36 -6.25
C PHE A 419 7.67 12.36 -5.50
N PHE A 420 7.27 13.53 -5.01
CA PHE A 420 6.11 13.68 -4.15
C PHE A 420 4.98 14.50 -4.79
N LYS A 421 3.85 14.53 -4.11
CA LYS A 421 2.77 15.49 -4.32
C LYS A 421 2.29 15.98 -2.96
N GLU A 422 1.83 17.22 -2.89
CA GLU A 422 1.16 17.70 -1.68
C GLU A 422 -0.13 16.89 -1.46
N ALA A 423 -0.31 16.42 -0.23
CA ALA A 423 -1.50 15.70 0.20
C ALA A 423 -2.37 16.62 1.07
N SER A 424 -3.69 16.41 1.03
CA SER A 424 -4.61 17.19 1.86
C SER A 424 -4.30 17.03 3.35
N ALA A 425 -4.24 18.14 4.06
CA ALA A 425 -4.06 18.18 5.52
C ALA A 425 -5.20 17.48 6.28
N MET A 426 -6.38 17.30 5.66
CA MET A 426 -7.56 16.66 6.27
C MET A 426 -7.57 15.13 6.20
N ALA A 427 -6.60 14.50 5.52
CA ALA A 427 -6.52 13.03 5.52
C ALA A 427 -6.09 12.54 6.92
N GLY A 428 -6.64 11.41 7.42
CA GLY A 428 -6.19 10.83 8.70
C GLY A 428 -4.70 10.45 8.66
N GLY A 429 -4.31 9.61 7.69
CA GLY A 429 -2.92 9.20 7.42
C GLY A 429 -2.48 9.50 5.98
N PRO A 430 -1.23 9.17 5.62
CA PRO A 430 -0.74 9.28 4.24
C PRO A 430 -1.55 8.37 3.31
N VAL A 431 -1.67 8.74 2.03
CA VAL A 431 -2.40 7.93 1.05
C VAL A 431 -1.47 6.83 0.52
N GLY A 432 -1.83 5.57 0.75
CA GLY A 432 -1.06 4.41 0.28
C GLY A 432 -1.27 4.13 -1.20
N ALA A 433 -0.55 3.13 -1.74
CA ALA A 433 -0.65 2.72 -3.14
C ALA A 433 -2.07 2.30 -3.58
N PHE A 434 -2.94 1.88 -2.67
CA PHE A 434 -4.33 1.57 -2.96
C PHE A 434 -5.21 2.83 -3.20
N GLY A 435 -4.66 4.04 -2.98
CA GLY A 435 -5.37 5.30 -3.19
C GLY A 435 -6.26 5.73 -2.03
N VAL A 436 -6.11 5.10 -0.86
CA VAL A 436 -6.86 5.43 0.36
C VAL A 436 -5.90 5.82 1.50
N PRO A 437 -6.33 6.66 2.46
CA PRO A 437 -5.53 7.00 3.63
C PRO A 437 -5.22 5.75 4.48
N LEU A 438 -3.96 5.63 4.88
CA LEU A 438 -3.48 4.59 5.79
C LEU A 438 -3.94 4.88 7.23
N SER A 439 -4.20 3.81 7.97
CA SER A 439 -4.60 3.82 9.37
C SER A 439 -3.48 3.21 10.20
N ALA A 440 -2.95 3.98 11.15
CA ALA A 440 -1.88 3.52 12.04
C ALA A 440 -2.31 2.23 12.75
N GLY A 441 -1.45 1.22 12.71
CA GLY A 441 -1.70 -0.07 13.31
C GLY A 441 -2.69 -0.97 12.56
N ARG A 442 -3.29 -0.52 11.44
CA ARG A 442 -4.34 -1.26 10.73
C ARG A 442 -4.16 -1.31 9.22
N SER A 443 -3.10 -0.70 8.71
CA SER A 443 -2.68 -0.81 7.30
C SER A 443 -1.32 -1.48 7.19
N ILE A 444 -1.15 -2.28 6.14
CA ILE A 444 0.12 -2.91 5.80
C ILE A 444 0.48 -2.69 4.33
N ALA A 445 1.77 -2.69 4.04
CA ALA A 445 2.31 -2.82 2.70
C ALA A 445 2.60 -4.30 2.38
N VAL A 446 2.25 -4.75 1.18
CA VAL A 446 2.40 -6.16 0.76
C VAL A 446 2.91 -6.28 -0.67
N ASP A 447 3.28 -7.49 -1.08
CA ASP A 447 3.47 -7.84 -2.49
C ASP A 447 2.10 -8.05 -3.16
N PRO A 448 1.68 -7.18 -4.11
CA PRO A 448 0.34 -7.23 -4.69
C PRO A 448 0.08 -8.48 -5.53
N ARG A 449 1.12 -9.23 -5.92
CA ARG A 449 0.99 -10.46 -6.71
C ARG A 449 0.45 -11.63 -5.88
N SER A 450 0.89 -11.70 -4.62
CA SER A 450 0.42 -12.71 -3.66
C SER A 450 -0.74 -12.19 -2.81
N THR A 451 -0.80 -10.90 -2.52
CA THR A 451 -1.82 -10.29 -1.65
C THR A 451 -2.39 -9.05 -2.33
N PRO A 452 -3.54 -9.16 -3.02
CA PRO A 452 -4.11 -8.03 -3.73
C PRO A 452 -4.43 -6.85 -2.80
N LEU A 453 -4.19 -5.64 -3.30
CA LEU A 453 -4.43 -4.43 -2.52
C LEU A 453 -5.92 -4.24 -2.20
N GLY A 454 -6.20 -3.75 -1.00
CA GLY A 454 -7.53 -3.52 -0.43
C GLY A 454 -8.04 -4.70 0.41
N TYR A 455 -7.42 -5.88 0.33
CA TYR A 455 -7.91 -7.09 0.97
C TYR A 455 -7.57 -7.10 2.47
N PRO A 456 -8.45 -7.63 3.34
CA PRO A 456 -8.13 -7.83 4.75
C PRO A 456 -7.11 -8.96 4.92
N VAL A 457 -6.13 -8.70 5.77
CA VAL A 457 -5.05 -9.63 6.10
C VAL A 457 -4.88 -9.67 7.61
N PHE A 458 -5.02 -10.86 8.20
CA PHE A 458 -4.68 -11.07 9.59
C PHE A 458 -3.17 -11.32 9.71
N VAL A 459 -2.50 -10.54 10.55
CA VAL A 459 -1.05 -10.62 10.78
C VAL A 459 -0.83 -11.18 12.19
N SER A 460 -0.11 -12.29 12.30
CA SER A 460 0.38 -12.81 13.59
C SER A 460 1.90 -12.69 13.64
N THR A 461 2.41 -11.86 14.54
CA THR A 461 3.84 -11.63 14.75
C THR A 461 4.08 -11.20 16.21
N ARG A 462 5.22 -10.56 16.51
CA ARG A 462 5.56 -10.00 17.81
C ARG A 462 5.68 -8.48 17.72
N ALA A 463 5.35 -7.80 18.81
CA ALA A 463 5.55 -6.37 18.93
C ALA A 463 7.05 -6.06 19.08
N PRO A 464 7.59 -5.05 18.38
CA PRO A 464 9.00 -4.75 18.42
C PRO A 464 9.43 -4.29 19.82
N GLY A 465 10.56 -4.82 20.30
CA GLY A 465 11.12 -4.49 21.62
C GLY A 465 10.53 -5.31 22.77
N SER A 466 9.22 -5.34 22.95
CA SER A 466 8.60 -6.10 24.05
C SER A 466 8.49 -7.60 23.77
N GLY A 467 8.48 -8.01 22.49
CA GLY A 467 8.29 -9.41 22.09
C GLY A 467 6.86 -9.93 22.33
N ALA A 468 5.95 -9.10 22.84
CA ALA A 468 4.57 -9.50 23.12
C ALA A 468 3.85 -9.91 21.83
N PRO A 469 2.91 -10.87 21.86
CA PRO A 469 2.15 -11.25 20.67
C PRO A 469 1.43 -10.05 20.04
N MET A 470 1.67 -9.79 18.76
CA MET A 470 0.97 -8.78 17.95
C MET A 470 0.15 -9.50 16.89
N ARG A 471 -1.17 -9.58 17.12
CA ARG A 471 -2.13 -10.36 16.32
C ARG A 471 -3.30 -9.46 15.93
N ARG A 472 -3.32 -9.00 14.68
CA ARG A 472 -4.20 -7.91 14.26
C ARG A 472 -4.78 -8.18 12.88
N LEU A 473 -6.08 -7.94 12.70
CA LEU A 473 -6.65 -7.75 11.37
C LEU A 473 -6.22 -6.38 10.83
N THR A 474 -5.59 -6.41 9.66
CA THR A 474 -5.09 -5.25 8.93
C THR A 474 -5.64 -5.25 7.51
N ILE A 475 -5.44 -4.16 6.77
CA ILE A 475 -5.84 -4.03 5.37
C ILE A 475 -4.61 -3.76 4.51
N ALA A 476 -4.46 -4.51 3.42
CA ALA A 476 -3.38 -4.34 2.44
C ALA A 476 -3.55 -3.07 1.60
N GLN A 477 -3.25 -1.89 2.15
CA GLN A 477 -3.55 -0.60 1.50
C GLN A 477 -2.33 0.02 0.80
N ASP A 478 -1.17 -0.62 0.89
CA ASP A 478 0.08 -0.10 0.38
C ASP A 478 0.97 -1.18 -0.24
N THR A 479 2.02 -0.75 -0.93
CA THR A 479 3.07 -1.64 -1.44
C THR A 479 4.41 -0.88 -1.50
N GLY A 480 5.51 -1.57 -1.74
CA GLY A 480 6.82 -0.95 -1.87
C GLY A 480 7.78 -1.82 -2.66
N GLY A 481 8.76 -1.21 -3.35
CA GLY A 481 9.71 -1.93 -4.20
C GLY A 481 10.50 -3.05 -3.49
N ALA A 482 10.73 -2.89 -2.19
CA ALA A 482 11.41 -3.86 -1.33
C ALA A 482 10.47 -4.86 -0.63
N ILE A 483 9.14 -4.74 -0.82
CA ILE A 483 8.15 -5.62 -0.21
C ILE A 483 7.78 -6.69 -1.24
N ARG A 484 8.61 -7.72 -1.34
CA ARG A 484 8.43 -8.85 -2.26
C ARG A 484 8.32 -10.16 -1.50
N GLY A 485 7.51 -11.08 -2.02
CA GLY A 485 7.29 -12.42 -1.46
C GLY A 485 5.87 -12.63 -0.93
N ALA A 486 5.51 -13.90 -0.74
CA ALA A 486 4.17 -14.30 -0.32
C ALA A 486 3.86 -13.97 1.14
N VAL A 487 4.78 -14.33 2.04
CA VAL A 487 4.65 -14.10 3.49
C VAL A 487 5.49 -12.89 3.90
N ARG A 488 5.19 -11.73 3.31
CA ARG A 488 5.92 -10.47 3.55
C ARG A 488 4.94 -9.33 3.80
N ALA A 489 5.10 -8.63 4.92
CA ALA A 489 4.31 -7.44 5.25
C ALA A 489 5.15 -6.33 5.88
N ASP A 490 4.90 -5.08 5.51
CA ASP A 490 5.43 -3.90 6.21
C ASP A 490 4.30 -3.24 7.00
N TYR A 491 4.45 -3.12 8.31
CA TYR A 491 3.41 -2.66 9.22
C TYR A 491 3.45 -1.14 9.38
N PHE A 492 2.33 -0.45 9.12
CA PHE A 492 2.28 1.00 9.25
C PHE A 492 2.04 1.40 10.71
N PHE A 493 3.05 1.96 11.37
CA PHE A 493 2.96 2.39 12.79
C PHE A 493 2.35 3.78 12.99
N GLY A 494 2.08 4.54 11.92
CA GLY A 494 1.56 5.90 12.01
C GLY A 494 2.67 6.96 11.89
N ASN A 495 2.57 8.04 12.65
CA ASN A 495 3.50 9.16 12.61
C ASN A 495 3.99 9.53 14.03
N GLY A 496 5.08 10.32 14.09
CA GLY A 496 5.66 10.77 15.35
C GLY A 496 6.71 9.82 15.92
N GLN A 497 7.35 10.24 17.02
CA GLN A 497 8.55 9.58 17.54
C GLN A 497 8.30 8.14 17.99
N GLN A 498 7.15 7.86 18.61
CA GLN A 498 6.82 6.50 19.06
C GLN A 498 6.65 5.56 17.86
N ALA A 499 5.94 5.99 16.82
CA ALA A 499 5.77 5.23 15.58
C ALA A 499 7.12 4.98 14.89
N ALA A 500 7.98 6.00 14.83
CA ALA A 500 9.33 5.88 14.29
C ALA A 500 10.14 4.82 15.05
N THR A 501 10.18 4.90 16.38
CA THR A 501 10.92 3.94 17.21
C THR A 501 10.43 2.50 17.01
N GLN A 502 9.12 2.27 16.97
CA GLN A 502 8.57 0.94 16.74
C GLN A 502 8.86 0.45 15.32
N ALA A 503 8.62 1.27 14.30
CA ALA A 503 8.85 0.92 12.90
C ALA A 503 10.31 0.54 12.63
N ARG A 504 11.27 1.32 13.16
CA ARG A 504 12.71 1.07 12.98
C ARG A 504 13.17 -0.21 13.66
N ARG A 505 12.54 -0.59 14.78
CA ARG A 505 12.84 -1.84 15.51
C ARG A 505 12.14 -3.07 14.91
N MET A 506 11.07 -2.88 14.16
CA MET A 506 10.27 -3.98 13.62
C MET A 506 11.01 -4.75 12.54
N LYS A 507 11.41 -5.98 12.89
CA LYS A 507 11.91 -7.03 12.00
C LYS A 507 11.65 -8.37 12.68
N GLU A 508 10.44 -8.90 12.49
CA GLU A 508 9.97 -10.08 13.22
C GLU A 508 9.52 -11.20 12.29
N ARG A 509 9.62 -12.44 12.77
CA ARG A 509 8.94 -13.58 12.16
C ARG A 509 7.43 -13.37 12.25
N GLY A 510 6.71 -13.69 11.19
CA GLY A 510 5.26 -13.61 11.20
C GLY A 510 4.57 -14.48 10.18
N GLN A 511 3.29 -14.71 10.42
CA GLN A 511 2.40 -15.49 9.56
C GLN A 511 1.23 -14.61 9.11
N LEU A 512 0.74 -14.85 7.89
CA LEU A 512 -0.30 -14.06 7.26
C LEU A 512 -1.49 -14.94 6.86
N TRP A 513 -2.70 -14.43 7.10
CA TRP A 513 -3.94 -15.01 6.58
C TRP A 513 -4.69 -13.96 5.78
N ILE A 514 -4.93 -14.24 4.51
CA ILE A 514 -5.76 -13.38 3.67
C ILE A 514 -7.23 -13.78 3.82
N LEU A 515 -8.10 -12.78 3.90
CA LEU A 515 -9.55 -12.97 3.89
C LEU A 515 -10.06 -12.69 2.47
N LEU A 516 -10.63 -13.72 1.85
CA LEU A 516 -11.21 -13.64 0.51
C LEU A 516 -12.74 -13.61 0.61
N PRO A 517 -13.43 -12.68 -0.09
CA PRO A 517 -14.89 -12.69 -0.16
C PRO A 517 -15.40 -14.06 -0.60
N ARG A 518 -16.38 -14.61 0.10
CA ARG A 518 -17.01 -15.87 -0.29
C ARG A 518 -17.64 -15.71 -1.68
N GLY A 519 -17.36 -16.66 -2.57
CA GLY A 519 -17.84 -16.60 -3.96
C GLY A 519 -16.88 -15.93 -4.95
N LEU A 520 -15.81 -15.26 -4.48
CA LEU A 520 -14.79 -14.69 -5.36
C LEU A 520 -14.05 -15.80 -6.13
N ALA A 521 -13.90 -15.62 -7.44
CA ALA A 521 -13.06 -16.47 -8.26
C ALA A 521 -11.58 -16.26 -7.91
N VAL A 522 -10.86 -17.34 -7.66
CA VAL A 522 -9.43 -17.32 -7.31
C VAL A 522 -8.63 -18.17 -8.28
N ALA A 523 -7.31 -17.98 -8.26
CA ALA A 523 -6.35 -18.77 -9.04
C ALA A 523 -6.67 -20.27 -9.01
N ALA A 524 -6.78 -20.85 -10.20
CA ALA A 524 -7.05 -22.26 -10.39
C ALA A 524 -5.72 -23.02 -10.47
N ALA A 525 -5.28 -23.55 -9.34
CA ALA A 525 -4.41 -24.72 -9.35
C ALA A 525 -4.73 -25.60 -8.16
N ALA A 526 -5.31 -26.77 -8.44
CA ALA A 526 -5.23 -27.87 -7.51
C ALA A 526 -3.75 -28.28 -7.41
N SER A 527 -3.28 -28.55 -6.19
CA SER A 527 -1.96 -29.12 -5.93
C SER A 527 -1.81 -30.42 -6.73
N SER A 528 -1.31 -30.36 -7.97
CA SER A 528 -0.97 -31.56 -8.72
C SER A 528 0.25 -32.18 -8.03
N THR A 529 0.06 -33.38 -7.52
CA THR A 529 1.03 -34.18 -6.77
C THR A 529 2.13 -34.79 -7.67
N ILE A 530 2.34 -34.27 -8.88
CA ILE A 530 3.27 -34.89 -9.84
C ILE A 530 4.62 -34.16 -9.80
N ARG A 531 5.54 -34.71 -8.99
CA ARG A 531 6.98 -34.45 -9.13
C ARG A 531 7.53 -35.26 -10.31
N THR A 532 7.73 -34.63 -11.47
CA THR A 532 8.70 -35.14 -12.44
C THR A 532 10.09 -34.71 -12.00
N ARG A 533 11.02 -35.66 -11.82
CA ARG A 533 12.43 -35.38 -11.49
C ARG A 533 12.98 -34.35 -12.48
N GLY A 534 13.28 -33.14 -12.01
CA GLY A 534 13.99 -32.10 -12.78
C GLY A 534 13.17 -30.91 -13.28
N GLY A 535 11.86 -30.85 -13.07
CA GLY A 535 11.03 -29.67 -13.42
C GLY A 535 10.85 -28.72 -12.24
N ALA A 536 11.04 -27.41 -12.45
CA ALA A 536 10.68 -26.41 -11.45
C ALA A 536 9.17 -26.47 -11.16
N VAL A 537 8.79 -26.63 -9.89
CA VAL A 537 7.39 -26.60 -9.48
C VAL A 537 6.83 -25.21 -9.80
N GLY A 538 5.76 -25.13 -10.59
CA GLY A 538 4.98 -23.89 -10.73
C GLY A 538 5.22 -23.01 -11.95
N ALA A 539 5.91 -23.50 -12.99
CA ALA A 539 6.05 -22.74 -14.25
C ALA A 539 4.68 -22.41 -14.89
N ASP A 540 3.74 -23.37 -14.88
CA ASP A 540 2.39 -23.25 -15.45
C ASP A 540 1.35 -22.65 -14.49
N LEU A 541 1.75 -22.24 -13.28
CA LEU A 541 0.85 -21.62 -12.32
C LEU A 541 0.63 -20.14 -12.64
N PRO A 542 -0.57 -19.60 -12.39
CA PRO A 542 -0.79 -18.16 -12.47
C PRO A 542 0.14 -17.45 -11.48
N GLU A 543 0.67 -16.29 -11.86
CA GLU A 543 1.48 -15.48 -10.95
C GLU A 543 0.60 -14.82 -9.87
N CYS A 544 -0.66 -14.59 -10.24
CA CYS A 544 -1.60 -13.75 -9.51
C CYS A 544 -2.66 -14.54 -8.77
N LEU A 545 -2.98 -14.11 -7.54
CA LEU A 545 -4.05 -14.71 -6.74
C LEU A 545 -5.44 -14.57 -7.37
N VAL A 546 -5.74 -13.40 -7.93
CA VAL A 546 -7.04 -13.10 -8.55
C VAL A 546 -6.81 -12.75 -10.03
N PRO A 547 -7.26 -13.59 -10.99
CA PRO A 547 -6.93 -13.44 -12.41
C PRO A 547 -7.47 -12.18 -13.09
N ALA A 548 -8.53 -11.58 -12.54
CA ALA A 548 -9.28 -10.50 -13.18
C ALA A 548 -8.95 -9.08 -12.65
N GLU A 549 -7.97 -8.94 -11.74
CA GLU A 549 -7.60 -7.62 -11.23
C GLU A 549 -6.46 -7.03 -12.06
N ASP A 550 -6.66 -5.82 -12.60
CA ASP A 550 -5.68 -5.04 -13.38
C ASP A 550 -4.31 -4.87 -12.69
N SER A 551 -4.25 -5.07 -11.37
CA SER A 551 -3.03 -5.03 -10.56
C SER A 551 -2.15 -6.27 -10.69
N CYS A 552 -2.65 -7.36 -11.28
CA CYS A 552 -1.87 -8.58 -11.47
C CYS A 552 -2.25 -9.25 -12.80
N VAL A 553 -1.54 -8.87 -13.86
CA VAL A 553 -1.65 -9.48 -15.19
C VAL A 553 -0.52 -10.50 -15.33
N ASN A 554 -0.77 -11.72 -15.81
CA ASN A 554 0.31 -12.68 -16.07
C ASN A 554 1.29 -12.12 -17.12
N ASP A 555 2.59 -12.41 -16.97
CA ASP A 555 3.62 -12.04 -17.96
C ASP A 555 3.40 -12.65 -19.35
#